data_AF-A0A945W1J3-F1
#
_entry.id   AF-A0A945W1J3-F1
#
_cell.length_a   1.000
_cell.length_b   1.000
_cell.length_c   1.000
_cell.angle_alpha   90.00
_cell.angle_beta   90.00
_cell.angle_gamma   90.00
#
_symmetry.space_group_name_H-M   'P 1'
#
loop_
_entity.id
_entity.type
_entity.pdbx_description
1 polymer ?
#
loop_
_entity_poly.entity_id
_entity_poly.type
_entity_poly.pdbx_seq_one_letter_code
_entity_poly.pdbx_strand_id
1 'polypeptide(L)' 'SLVSTSVIDEIFNSAYRAGAVGGKLCGAGGGGFLMLFAPPEAQAGIREKLKDLLYVPFCFEKLGSHVVLYSTQDS' A
#
# COMPACT_ATOMS: atom_id res chain seq x y z
N SER A 1 -15.09 14.74 -11.25
CA SER A 1 -14.17 13.77 -10.62
C SER A 1 -12.70 14.18 -10.71
N LEU A 2 -12.37 15.45 -10.46
CA LEU A 2 -10.98 15.98 -10.55
C LEU A 2 -10.32 16.19 -9.17
N VAL A 3 -11.11 16.19 -8.08
CA VAL A 3 -10.61 16.46 -6.73
C VAL A 3 -9.74 15.32 -6.20
N SER A 4 -10.14 14.06 -6.40
CA SER A 4 -9.37 12.90 -5.94
C SER A 4 -7.97 12.82 -6.58
N THR A 5 -7.82 13.26 -7.83
CA THR A 5 -6.55 13.18 -8.57
C THR A 5 -5.49 14.08 -7.96
N SER A 6 -5.83 15.34 -7.64
CA SER A 6 -4.85 16.29 -7.06
C SER A 6 -4.25 15.82 -5.73
N VAL A 7 -5.07 15.31 -4.81
CA VAL A 7 -4.58 14.78 -3.53
C VAL A 7 -3.73 13.53 -3.73
N ILE A 8 -4.13 12.63 -4.63
CA ILE A 8 -3.35 11.43 -4.94
C ILE A 8 -2.00 11.80 -5.56
N ASP A 9 -1.98 12.80 -6.45
CA ASP A 9 -0.76 13.31 -7.07
C ASP A 9 0.17 13.94 -6.03
N GLU A 10 -0.37 14.69 -5.06
CA GLU A 10 0.41 15.25 -3.94
C GLU A 10 1.03 14.15 -3.06
N ILE A 11 0.25 13.13 -2.71
CA ILE A 11 0.74 11.97 -1.95
C ILE A 11 1.85 11.26 -2.73
N PHE A 12 1.63 10.99 -4.02
CA PHE A 12 2.60 10.35 -4.89
C PHE A 12 3.89 11.17 -5.00
N ASN A 13 3.79 12.48 -5.21
CA ASN A 13 4.92 13.39 -5.29
C ASN A 13 5.69 13.46 -3.97
N SER A 14 5.00 13.44 -2.82
CA SER A 14 5.64 13.39 -1.49
C SER A 14 6.45 12.11 -1.33
N ALA A 15 5.89 10.96 -1.72
CA ALA A 15 6.60 9.68 -1.72
C ALA A 15 7.81 9.67 -2.66
N TYR A 16 7.64 10.17 -3.89
CA TYR A 16 8.70 10.25 -4.90
C TYR A 16 9.88 11.09 -4.40
N ARG A 17 9.60 12.26 -3.82
CA ARG A 17 10.63 13.12 -3.20
C ARG A 17 11.30 12.49 -1.98
N ALA A 18 10.64 11.54 -1.32
CA ALA A 18 11.19 10.79 -0.21
C ALA A 18 11.99 9.54 -0.65
N GLY A 19 12.12 9.29 -1.95
CA GLY A 19 12.94 8.21 -2.51
C GLY A 19 12.15 7.04 -3.10
N ALA A 20 10.83 7.17 -3.29
CA ALA A 20 10.09 6.18 -4.06
C ALA A 20 10.52 6.21 -5.54
N VAL A 21 10.69 5.03 -6.13
CA VAL A 21 11.01 4.85 -7.56
C VAL A 21 9.74 5.01 -8.40
N GLY A 22 8.60 4.60 -7.85
CA GLY A 22 7.31 4.70 -8.50
C GLY A 22 6.20 4.13 -7.63
N GLY A 23 5.02 3.98 -8.22
CA GLY A 23 3.87 3.48 -7.51
C GLY A 23 2.64 3.37 -8.40
N LYS A 24 1.61 2.72 -7.88
CA LYS A 24 0.36 2.45 -8.58
C LYS A 24 -0.81 2.64 -7.63
N LEU A 25 -1.83 3.35 -8.11
CA LEU A 25 -3.12 3.40 -7.46
C LEU A 25 -3.86 2.08 -7.71
N CYS A 26 -4.23 1.40 -6.64
CA CYS A 26 -4.96 0.13 -6.64
C CYS A 26 -6.40 0.37 -6.20
N GLY A 27 -7.35 0.28 -7.14
CA GLY A 27 -8.78 0.47 -6.90
C GLY A 27 -9.52 0.93 -8.16
N ALA A 28 -10.84 1.13 -8.05
CA ALA A 28 -11.70 1.57 -9.16
C ALA A 28 -11.55 3.07 -9.54
N GLY A 29 -10.65 3.81 -8.86
CA GLY A 29 -10.44 5.24 -9.02
C GLY A 29 -11.26 6.08 -8.04
N GLY A 30 -10.65 7.14 -7.48
CA GLY A 30 -11.27 8.06 -6.51
C GLY A 30 -10.80 7.89 -5.05
N GLY A 31 -10.02 6.84 -4.76
CA GLY A 31 -9.47 6.50 -3.45
C GLY A 31 -8.86 5.09 -3.47
N GLY A 32 -8.57 4.53 -2.29
CA GLY A 32 -8.07 3.15 -2.15
C GLY A 32 -6.61 3.09 -1.71
N PHE A 33 -5.85 2.16 -2.28
CA PHE A 33 -4.46 1.93 -1.88
C PHE A 33 -3.48 2.54 -2.88
N LEU A 34 -2.51 3.31 -2.40
CA LEU A 34 -1.33 3.67 -3.17
C LEU A 34 -0.20 2.68 -2.84
N MET A 35 0.11 1.80 -3.78
CA MET A 35 1.26 0.90 -3.66
C MET A 35 2.50 1.64 -4.15
N LEU A 36 3.54 1.71 -3.32
CA LEU A 36 4.80 2.38 -3.64
C LEU A 36 5.92 1.36 -3.76
N PHE A 37 6.79 1.57 -4.74
CA PHE A 37 8.03 0.82 -4.91
C PHE A 37 9.22 1.72 -4.58
N ALA A 38 10.03 1.32 -3.61
CA ALA A 38 11.12 2.12 -3.07
C ALA A 38 12.24 1.22 -2.50
N PRO A 39 13.51 1.66 -2.54
CA PRO A 39 14.59 0.93 -1.92
C PRO A 39 14.43 0.92 -0.38
N PRO A 40 14.91 -0.12 0.34
CA PRO A 40 14.69 -0.30 1.77
C PRO A 40 15.06 0.92 2.63
N GLU A 41 16.17 1.57 2.32
CA GLU A 41 16.69 2.75 3.01
C GLU A 41 15.76 3.98 2.92
N ALA A 42 14.97 4.09 1.86
CA ALA A 42 14.01 5.18 1.69
C ALA A 42 12.69 4.95 2.42
N GLN A 43 12.35 3.69 2.76
CA GLN A 43 11.02 3.34 3.27
C GLN A 43 10.66 4.04 4.58
N ALA A 44 11.63 4.23 5.49
CA ALA A 44 11.39 4.94 6.74
C ALA A 44 11.05 6.42 6.50
N GLY A 45 11.77 7.08 5.59
CA GLY A 45 11.50 8.47 5.21
C GLY A 45 10.15 8.63 4.53
N ILE A 46 9.78 7.69 3.65
CA ILE A 46 8.46 7.67 3.00
C ILE A 46 7.34 7.51 4.03
N ARG A 47 7.48 6.57 4.99
CA ARG A 47 6.49 6.39 6.07
C ARG A 47 6.31 7.65 6.90
N GLU A 48 7.39 8.34 7.24
CA GLU A 48 7.30 9.59 8.00
C GLU A 48 6.60 10.71 7.20
N LYS A 49 6.91 10.83 5.89
CA LYS A 49 6.26 11.84 5.02
C LYS A 49 4.78 11.59 4.78
N LEU A 50 4.34 10.34 4.91
CA LEU A 50 2.96 9.91 4.70
C LEU A 50 2.27 9.44 6.00
N LYS A 51 2.78 9.85 7.16
CA LYS A 51 2.32 9.35 8.47
C LYS A 51 0.84 9.60 8.79
N ASP A 52 0.24 10.59 8.13
CA ASP A 52 -1.18 10.91 8.29
C ASP A 52 -2.08 9.96 7.47
N LEU A 53 -1.50 9.06 6.68
CA LEU A 53 -2.19 8.01 5.95
C LEU A 53 -2.07 6.67 6.67
N LEU A 54 -3.05 5.78 6.46
CA LEU A 54 -2.99 4.42 6.97
C LEU A 54 -1.87 3.64 6.27
N TYR A 55 -0.85 3.27 7.02
CA TYR A 55 0.16 2.32 6.56
C TYR A 55 -0.36 0.88 6.67
N VAL A 56 -0.31 0.16 5.55
CA VAL A 56 -0.63 -1.26 5.51
C VAL A 56 0.63 -2.06 5.16
N PRO A 57 1.12 -2.92 6.08
CA PRO A 57 2.20 -3.85 5.77
C PRO A 57 1.81 -4.73 4.58
N PHE A 58 2.72 -4.88 3.62
CA PHE A 58 2.48 -5.64 2.40
C PHE A 58 3.53 -6.74 2.24
N CYS A 59 3.07 -7.94 1.93
CA CYS A 59 3.89 -9.03 1.44
C CYS A 59 3.14 -9.76 0.31
N PHE A 60 3.88 -10.34 -0.62
CA PHE A 60 3.28 -11.21 -1.62
C PHE A 60 2.84 -12.50 -0.95
N GLU A 61 1.56 -12.81 -1.10
CA GLU A 61 1.01 -14.10 -0.71
C GLU A 61 1.33 -15.15 -1.79
N LYS A 62 1.71 -16.35 -1.37
CA LYS A 62 2.01 -17.47 -2.27
C LYS A 62 0.83 -18.45 -2.35
N LEU A 63 -0.07 -18.41 -1.37
CA LEU A 63 -1.27 -19.23 -1.34
C LEU A 63 -2.42 -18.52 -2.05
N GLY A 64 -3.04 -19.21 -3.01
CA GLY A 64 -4.33 -18.80 -3.53
C GLY A 64 -5.46 -19.13 -2.56
N SER A 65 -6.68 -19.22 -3.08
CA SER A 65 -7.82 -19.74 -2.34
C SER A 65 -7.53 -21.18 -1.87
N HIS A 66 -7.62 -21.43 -0.56
CA HIS A 66 -7.43 -22.75 0.03
C HIS A 66 -8.51 -23.03 1.07
N VAL A 67 -8.92 -24.29 1.17
CA VAL A 67 -9.92 -24.73 2.16
C VAL A 67 -9.21 -24.96 3.49
N VAL A 68 -9.64 -24.25 4.54
CA VAL A 68 -9.16 -24.47 5.90
C VAL A 68 -10.07 -25.50 6.56
N LEU A 69 -9.58 -26.74 6.72
CA LEU A 69 -10.31 -27.79 7.43
C LEU A 69 -10.01 -27.68 8.93
N TYR A 70 -10.99 -27.26 9.72
CA TYR A 70 -10.92 -27.36 11.18
C TYR A 70 -11.43 -28.73 11.60
N SER A 71 -10.54 -29.66 11.91
CA SER A 71 -10.91 -30.86 12.67
C SER A 71 -10.86 -30.52 14.16
N THR A 72 -12.02 -30.48 14.82
CA THR A 72 -12.04 -30.65 16.26
C THR A 72 -11.54 -32.06 16.54
N GLN A 73 -10.37 -32.19 17.19
CA GLN A 73 -10.08 -33.41 17.92
C GLN A 73 -11.04 -33.42 19.11
N ASP A 74 -12.23 -34.01 18.89
CA ASP A 74 -13.15 -34.29 19.98
C ASP A 74 -12.45 -35.26 20.93
N SER A 75 -12.45 -34.87 22.21
CA SER A 75 -11.79 -35.55 23.33
C SER A 75 -12.43 -36.91 23.65
#